data_AF-A0A328FG35-F1
#
_entry.id   AF-A0A328FG35-F1
#
_cell.length_a   1.000
_cell.length_b   1.000
_cell.length_c   1.000
_cell.angle_alpha   90.00
_cell.angle_beta   90.00
_cell.angle_gamma   90.00
#
_symmetry.space_group_name_H-M   'P 1'
#
loop_
_entity.id
_entity.type
_entity.pdbx_description
1 polymer ?
#
loop_
_entity_poly.entity_id
_entity_poly.type
_entity_poly.pdbx_seq_one_letter_code
_entity_poly.pdbx_strand_id
1 'polypeptide(L)'
;MNQKEQNLWEYVPLADYAAPQATISRTIKSGIKGIWQRFQQQDTPVHQPAQDLEYLPPSAVEKVAPSSHWSGAVRTLEIAVKNKTGSAEAPSVMMVVGLPGSGTTQILSRLAKSLGWRLIPAPDPRQILTQDLAWLDWTKSANIPWVLPDLGKTYLRHVRGLTLVRKLLDRINSKAAGLGVVGCDSWALSYLRRVLPVSFPEAVVAQAFDDHALGRWLGQRADKGCGQQIRFRQADNGKIVLPADDDAKASAFINQLAARSFGIPGIALEIWRRALKREPDQTAGDQASETEPDDGITIWVEPWEKMPSLVVPSDLGPAAPLLMHSLLLHNGLPRDLAADLLPFSATQTGRTLLALTDAGIVQTHQGELKISARWYPSVRAYLNGEGYLTDQF
;
A
#
# COMPACT_ATOMS: atom_id res chain seq x y z
N MET A 1 -29.08 14.07 0.21
CA MET A 1 -28.28 15.09 -0.50
C MET A 1 -27.17 14.34 -1.22
N ASN A 2 -27.17 14.31 -2.55
CA ASN A 2 -26.18 13.57 -3.35
C ASN A 2 -24.80 14.21 -3.14
N GLN A 3 -24.00 13.69 -2.19
CA GLN A 3 -22.56 13.98 -2.17
C GLN A 3 -22.01 13.48 -3.50
N LYS A 4 -21.60 14.41 -4.38
CA LYS A 4 -20.70 14.10 -5.48
C LYS A 4 -19.50 13.41 -4.83
N GLU A 5 -19.36 12.10 -4.99
CA GLU A 5 -18.10 11.41 -4.70
C GLU A 5 -17.03 12.10 -5.56
N GLN A 6 -16.34 13.09 -4.99
CA GLN A 6 -15.20 13.71 -5.65
C GLN A 6 -14.17 12.60 -5.83
N ASN A 7 -13.66 12.46 -7.04
CA ASN A 7 -12.78 11.37 -7.39
C ASN A 7 -11.43 11.58 -6.71
N LEU A 8 -11.21 10.92 -5.57
CA LEU A 8 -9.96 10.98 -4.79
C LEU A 8 -8.77 10.33 -5.50
N TRP A 9 -9.05 9.51 -6.50
CA TRP A 9 -8.04 8.73 -7.21
C TRP A 9 -7.63 9.41 -8.50
N GLU A 10 -6.33 9.55 -8.68
CA GLU A 10 -5.69 10.03 -9.90
C GLU A 10 -4.56 9.08 -10.29
N TYR A 11 -4.41 8.84 -11.60
CA TYR A 11 -3.25 8.14 -12.15
C TYR A 11 -2.40 9.13 -12.94
N VAL A 12 -1.17 9.32 -12.48
CA VAL A 12 -0.21 10.27 -13.08
C VAL A 12 0.92 9.51 -13.77
N PRO A 13 1.61 10.13 -14.75
CA PRO A 13 2.88 9.61 -15.24
C PRO A 13 3.87 9.36 -14.10
N LEU A 14 4.71 8.34 -14.24
CA LEU A 14 5.66 7.94 -13.18
C LEU A 14 6.56 9.09 -12.70
N ALA A 15 6.97 9.98 -13.62
CA ALA A 15 7.83 11.11 -13.33
C ALA A 15 7.15 12.22 -12.51
N ASP A 16 5.81 12.23 -12.51
CA ASP A 16 4.99 13.27 -11.87
C ASP A 16 4.50 12.84 -10.49
N TYR A 17 4.89 11.64 -10.02
CA TYR A 17 4.52 11.16 -8.69
C TYR A 17 5.09 12.08 -7.60
N ALA A 18 4.21 12.58 -6.76
CA ALA A 18 4.58 13.38 -5.59
C ALA A 18 4.23 12.66 -4.29
N ALA A 19 5.22 12.26 -3.49
CA ALA A 19 4.96 11.75 -2.14
C ALA A 19 4.58 12.91 -1.20
N PRO A 20 3.64 12.72 -0.25
CA PRO A 20 3.40 13.71 0.78
C PRO A 20 4.67 13.89 1.62
N GLN A 21 5.20 15.11 1.64
CA GLN A 21 6.22 15.47 2.61
C GLN A 21 5.52 15.71 3.94
N ALA A 22 6.08 15.20 5.03
CA ALA A 22 5.71 15.73 6.34
C ALA A 22 5.86 17.25 6.26
N THR A 23 4.85 17.99 6.68
CA THR A 23 4.96 19.42 7.00
C THR A 23 5.86 19.57 8.23
N ILE A 24 7.11 19.14 8.11
CA ILE A 24 8.19 19.63 8.95
C ILE A 24 8.36 21.05 8.45
N SER A 25 7.98 21.99 9.29
CA SER A 25 8.33 23.40 9.17
C SER A 25 9.65 23.53 8.43
N ARG A 26 9.68 24.34 7.37
CA ARG A 26 10.91 24.84 6.73
C ARG A 26 11.94 25.19 7.80
N THR A 27 12.80 24.25 8.16
CA THR A 27 13.99 24.50 8.96
C THR A 27 15.01 23.47 8.54
N ILE A 28 15.83 23.94 7.62
CA ILE A 28 17.03 23.35 7.07
C ILE A 28 17.98 22.96 8.20
N LYS A 29 18.67 21.83 7.99
CA LYS A 29 20.00 21.42 8.51
C LYS A 29 20.54 22.24 9.70
N SER A 30 20.45 21.67 10.90
CA SER A 30 21.56 21.48 11.84
C SER A 30 20.97 21.02 13.17
N GLY A 31 21.67 20.12 13.85
CA GLY A 31 21.17 19.47 15.05
C GLY A 31 20.87 20.46 16.16
N ILE A 32 19.75 20.26 16.86
CA ILE A 32 19.63 20.43 18.31
C ILE A 32 18.55 19.44 18.78
N LYS A 33 18.96 18.47 19.62
CA LYS A 33 18.11 17.43 20.24
C LYS A 33 17.24 17.97 21.40
N GLY A 34 16.95 19.27 21.44
CA GLY A 34 16.46 19.96 22.65
C GLY A 34 15.51 21.15 22.48
N ILE A 35 15.02 21.46 21.26
CA ILE A 35 14.15 22.64 21.04
C ILE A 35 12.66 22.28 20.95
N TRP A 36 12.30 21.00 20.88
CA TRP A 36 10.90 20.55 20.76
C TRP A 36 10.04 20.80 22.01
N GLN A 37 10.63 21.06 23.18
CA GLN A 37 9.88 21.31 24.42
C GLN A 37 9.24 22.70 24.52
N ARG A 38 9.48 23.62 23.56
CA ARG A 38 9.01 25.02 23.68
C ARG A 38 7.93 25.47 22.69
N PHE A 39 7.41 24.57 21.85
CA PHE A 39 6.32 24.90 20.91
C PHE A 39 4.95 24.30 21.26
N GLN A 40 4.78 23.74 22.47
CA GLN A 40 3.50 23.22 22.96
C GLN A 40 2.79 24.14 23.97
N GLN A 41 2.81 25.45 23.76
CA GLN A 41 1.92 26.36 24.49
C GLN A 41 1.08 27.17 23.51
N GLN A 42 0.01 26.54 23.05
CA GLN A 42 -1.22 27.25 22.72
C GLN A 42 -2.28 26.74 23.68
N ASP A 43 -2.82 27.66 24.48
CA ASP A 43 -3.87 27.44 25.47
C ASP A 43 -5.02 26.65 24.85
N THR A 44 -5.03 25.36 25.15
CA THR A 44 -6.11 24.45 24.83
C THR A 44 -6.87 24.23 26.13
N PRO A 45 -8.22 24.30 26.15
CA PRO A 45 -8.97 23.88 27.32
C PRO A 45 -8.51 22.48 27.73
N VAL A 46 -8.22 22.31 29.02
CA VAL A 46 -7.71 21.07 29.60
C VAL A 46 -8.79 20.00 29.47
N HIS A 47 -8.84 19.31 28.34
CA HIS A 47 -9.52 18.03 28.27
C HIS A 47 -8.70 17.02 29.05
N GLN A 48 -9.33 16.38 30.02
CA GLN A 48 -8.71 15.26 30.71
C GLN A 48 -8.51 14.13 29.69
N PRO A 49 -7.31 13.53 29.62
CA PRO A 49 -7.05 12.42 28.70
C PRO A 49 -8.00 11.27 29.02
N ALA A 50 -8.51 10.61 27.98
CA ALA A 50 -9.36 9.44 28.13
C ALA A 50 -8.58 8.32 28.85
N GLN A 51 -9.17 7.76 29.90
CA GLN A 51 -8.58 6.73 30.74
C GLN A 51 -9.11 5.35 30.35
N ASP A 52 -8.33 4.30 30.63
CA ASP A 52 -8.72 2.90 30.46
C ASP A 52 -9.18 2.49 29.04
N LEU A 53 -8.56 3.07 28.01
CA LEU A 53 -8.87 2.74 26.62
C LEU A 53 -8.35 1.37 26.17
N GLU A 54 -9.20 0.60 25.51
CA GLU A 54 -8.90 -0.71 24.94
C GLU A 54 -8.81 -0.68 23.41
N TYR A 55 -7.98 -1.56 22.84
CA TYR A 55 -7.95 -1.76 21.40
C TYR A 55 -9.27 -2.38 20.91
N LEU A 56 -9.76 -1.92 19.75
CA LEU A 56 -10.97 -2.49 19.15
C LEU A 56 -10.74 -3.96 18.78
N PRO A 57 -11.73 -4.85 18.99
CA PRO A 57 -11.69 -6.19 18.44
C PRO A 57 -11.73 -6.16 16.90
N PRO A 58 -11.18 -7.17 16.20
CA PRO A 58 -11.06 -7.16 14.74
C PRO A 58 -12.39 -6.91 13.98
N SER A 59 -13.50 -7.43 14.50
CA SER A 59 -14.83 -7.24 13.92
C SER A 59 -15.34 -5.79 14.05
N ALA A 60 -14.99 -5.09 15.13
CA ALA A 60 -15.32 -3.68 15.31
C ALA A 60 -14.44 -2.78 14.42
N VAL A 61 -13.14 -3.11 14.30
CA VAL A 61 -12.24 -2.41 13.37
C VAL A 61 -12.76 -2.51 11.94
N GLU A 62 -13.28 -3.66 11.52
CA GLU A 62 -13.81 -3.83 10.17
C GLU A 62 -15.07 -2.99 9.90
N LYS A 63 -15.87 -2.70 10.94
CA LYS A 63 -17.03 -1.80 10.81
C LYS A 63 -16.59 -0.33 10.74
N VAL A 64 -15.65 0.08 11.58
CA VAL A 64 -15.24 1.49 11.74
C VAL A 64 -14.24 1.92 10.67
N ALA A 65 -13.41 1.01 10.20
CA ALA A 65 -12.37 1.28 9.21
C ALA A 65 -12.22 0.07 8.28
N PRO A 66 -13.23 -0.27 7.45
CA PRO A 66 -13.27 -1.49 6.65
C PRO A 66 -12.04 -1.66 5.74
N SER A 67 -11.83 -2.86 5.23
CA SER A 67 -10.79 -3.19 4.24
C SER A 67 -11.12 -2.64 2.84
N SER A 68 -10.11 -2.19 2.10
CA SER A 68 -10.33 -1.53 0.80
C SER A 68 -10.64 -2.52 -0.33
N HIS A 69 -11.65 -2.17 -1.14
CA HIS A 69 -11.98 -2.84 -2.39
C HIS A 69 -11.46 -2.09 -3.63
N TRP A 70 -10.80 -0.95 -3.43
CA TRP A 70 -10.16 -0.17 -4.49
C TRP A 70 -11.08 0.26 -5.65
N SER A 71 -12.40 0.35 -5.42
CA SER A 71 -13.38 0.63 -6.47
C SER A 71 -13.15 1.98 -7.16
N GLY A 72 -12.83 3.02 -6.39
CA GLY A 72 -12.47 4.34 -6.93
C GLY A 72 -11.24 4.27 -7.83
N ALA A 73 -10.19 3.57 -7.39
CA ALA A 73 -8.97 3.37 -8.19
C ALA A 73 -9.26 2.63 -9.50
N VAL A 74 -10.07 1.55 -9.46
CA VAL A 74 -10.48 0.80 -10.67
C VAL A 74 -11.20 1.72 -11.65
N ARG A 75 -12.15 2.54 -11.18
CA ARG A 75 -12.92 3.44 -12.03
C ARG A 75 -12.04 4.51 -12.70
N THR A 76 -11.15 5.15 -11.94
CA THR A 76 -10.20 6.13 -12.51
C THR A 76 -9.27 5.49 -13.52
N LEU A 77 -8.74 4.30 -13.21
CA LEU A 77 -7.85 3.59 -14.12
C LEU A 77 -8.56 3.18 -15.41
N GLU A 78 -9.82 2.75 -15.32
CA GLU A 78 -10.63 2.40 -16.48
C GLU A 78 -10.79 3.59 -17.44
N ILE A 79 -11.03 4.79 -16.90
CA ILE A 79 -11.08 6.03 -17.68
C ILE A 79 -9.72 6.31 -18.33
N ALA A 80 -8.63 6.23 -17.57
CA ALA A 80 -7.28 6.47 -18.07
C ALA A 80 -6.90 5.50 -19.21
N VAL A 81 -7.25 4.22 -19.08
CA VAL A 81 -7.02 3.20 -20.11
C VAL A 81 -7.84 3.50 -21.35
N LYS A 82 -9.16 3.72 -21.22
CA LYS A 82 -10.03 4.03 -22.39
C LYS A 82 -9.56 5.26 -23.15
N ASN A 83 -9.15 6.31 -22.43
CA ASN A 83 -8.63 7.54 -23.04
C ASN A 83 -7.34 7.28 -23.82
N LYS A 84 -6.40 6.49 -23.26
CA LYS A 84 -5.15 6.14 -23.96
C LYS A 84 -5.40 5.23 -25.15
N THR A 85 -6.27 4.24 -25.04
CA THR A 85 -6.51 3.26 -26.13
C THR A 85 -7.36 3.77 -27.28
N GLY A 86 -8.08 4.89 -27.09
CA GLY A 86 -8.90 5.50 -28.14
C GLY A 86 -8.14 6.37 -29.15
N SER A 87 -6.83 6.58 -28.96
CA SER A 87 -5.99 7.41 -29.85
C SER A 87 -5.32 6.58 -30.96
N ALA A 88 -5.20 7.14 -32.17
CA ALA A 88 -4.46 6.51 -33.28
C ALA A 88 -2.95 6.32 -33.00
N GLU A 89 -2.39 7.10 -32.07
CA GLU A 89 -0.99 7.03 -31.63
C GLU A 89 -0.82 6.26 -30.31
N ALA A 90 -1.86 5.55 -29.84
CA ALA A 90 -1.83 4.88 -28.55
C ALA A 90 -0.66 3.89 -28.41
N PRO A 91 0.05 3.88 -27.26
CA PRO A 91 1.01 2.82 -26.99
C PRO A 91 0.28 1.48 -26.97
N SER A 92 0.89 0.46 -27.58
CA SER A 92 0.30 -0.89 -27.57
C SER A 92 0.12 -1.44 -26.16
N VAL A 93 0.98 -1.05 -25.21
CA VAL A 93 0.88 -1.50 -23.83
C VAL A 93 1.09 -0.34 -22.88
N MET A 94 0.22 -0.24 -21.87
CA MET A 94 0.34 0.69 -20.76
C MET A 94 0.82 -0.04 -19.51
N MET A 95 1.82 0.50 -18.82
CA MET A 95 2.26 -0.03 -17.53
C MET A 95 1.61 0.73 -16.38
N VAL A 96 1.13 0.00 -15.38
CA VAL A 96 0.59 0.54 -14.13
C VAL A 96 1.50 0.10 -12.99
N VAL A 97 2.19 1.07 -12.40
CA VAL A 97 3.09 0.83 -11.28
C VAL A 97 2.27 0.73 -9.99
N GLY A 98 2.47 -0.37 -9.26
CA GLY A 98 1.91 -0.58 -7.94
C GLY A 98 2.91 -0.25 -6.85
N LEU A 99 2.44 0.36 -5.77
CA LEU A 99 3.24 0.56 -4.57
C LEU A 99 2.91 -0.56 -3.57
N PRO A 100 3.86 -0.98 -2.72
CA PRO A 100 3.59 -1.99 -1.71
C PRO A 100 2.36 -1.63 -0.86
N GLY A 101 1.37 -2.53 -0.85
CA GLY A 101 0.10 -2.32 -0.15
C GLY A 101 -0.98 -1.53 -0.92
N SER A 102 -0.74 -1.07 -2.16
CA SER A 102 -1.73 -0.30 -2.95
C SER A 102 -2.84 -1.15 -3.59
N GLY A 103 -2.72 -2.48 -3.54
CA GLY A 103 -3.72 -3.39 -4.12
C GLY A 103 -3.76 -3.43 -5.65
N THR A 104 -2.67 -3.05 -6.33
CA THR A 104 -2.63 -2.94 -7.80
C THR A 104 -3.00 -4.24 -8.52
N THR A 105 -2.59 -5.40 -8.02
CA THR A 105 -2.96 -6.71 -8.59
C THR A 105 -4.48 -6.91 -8.58
N GLN A 106 -5.15 -6.55 -7.48
CA GLN A 106 -6.61 -6.64 -7.35
C GLN A 106 -7.31 -5.60 -8.24
N ILE A 107 -6.77 -4.38 -8.31
CA ILE A 107 -7.26 -3.31 -9.18
C ILE A 107 -7.25 -3.78 -10.64
N LEU A 108 -6.13 -4.28 -11.13
CA LEU A 108 -5.98 -4.73 -12.51
C LEU A 108 -6.82 -5.96 -12.83
N SER A 109 -6.95 -6.90 -11.89
CA SER A 109 -7.83 -8.06 -12.05
C SER A 109 -9.31 -7.64 -12.18
N ARG A 110 -9.74 -6.60 -11.44
CA ARG A 110 -11.09 -6.03 -11.54
C ARG A 110 -11.27 -5.20 -12.81
N LEU A 111 -10.25 -4.43 -13.20
CA LEU A 111 -10.23 -3.69 -14.46
C LEU A 111 -10.43 -4.62 -15.66
N ALA A 112 -9.70 -5.74 -15.71
CA ALA A 112 -9.84 -6.74 -16.77
C ALA A 112 -11.28 -7.24 -16.90
N LYS A 113 -11.94 -7.52 -15.76
CA LYS A 113 -13.35 -7.91 -15.72
C LYS A 113 -14.28 -6.78 -16.19
N SER A 114 -14.04 -5.55 -15.75
CA SER A 114 -14.86 -4.37 -16.14
C SER A 114 -14.81 -4.12 -17.64
N LEU A 115 -13.62 -4.24 -18.24
CA LEU A 115 -13.39 -4.01 -19.66
C LEU A 115 -13.69 -5.24 -20.55
N GLY A 116 -13.93 -6.42 -19.97
CA GLY A 116 -14.04 -7.67 -20.72
C GLY A 116 -12.72 -8.12 -21.39
N TRP A 117 -11.58 -7.67 -20.88
CA TRP A 117 -10.26 -7.99 -21.41
C TRP A 117 -9.74 -9.32 -20.87
N ARG A 118 -8.86 -9.98 -21.63
CA ARG A 118 -8.27 -11.26 -21.23
C ARG A 118 -7.32 -11.06 -20.05
N LEU A 119 -7.63 -11.66 -18.91
CA LEU A 119 -6.71 -11.71 -17.76
C LEU A 119 -5.62 -12.76 -18.03
N ILE A 120 -4.35 -12.36 -17.97
CA ILE A 120 -3.20 -13.25 -18.15
C ILE A 120 -2.73 -13.72 -16.77
N PRO A 121 -2.77 -15.03 -16.46
CA PRO A 121 -2.23 -15.54 -15.21
C PRO A 121 -0.70 -15.49 -15.21
N ALA A 122 -0.12 -15.34 -14.03
CA ALA A 122 1.32 -15.51 -13.85
C ALA A 122 1.74 -16.96 -14.21
N PRO A 123 2.95 -17.16 -14.76
CA PRO A 123 3.48 -18.50 -14.97
C PRO A 123 3.72 -19.19 -13.62
N ASP A 124 3.59 -20.51 -13.59
CA ASP A 124 4.00 -21.28 -12.41
C ASP A 124 5.51 -21.12 -12.17
N PRO A 125 5.99 -21.11 -10.90
CA PRO A 125 7.42 -21.03 -10.61
C PRO A 125 8.27 -22.05 -11.36
N ARG A 126 7.75 -23.27 -11.58
CA ARG A 126 8.44 -24.29 -12.39
C ARG A 126 8.59 -23.85 -13.83
N GLN A 127 7.56 -23.26 -14.43
CA GLN A 127 7.64 -22.72 -15.80
C GLN A 127 8.69 -21.61 -15.91
N ILE A 128 8.81 -20.75 -14.89
CA ILE A 128 9.84 -19.72 -14.84
C ILE A 128 11.24 -20.37 -14.80
N LEU A 129 11.44 -21.36 -13.92
CA LEU A 129 12.73 -22.03 -13.74
C LEU A 129 13.13 -22.89 -14.94
N THR A 130 12.17 -23.55 -15.60
CA THR A 130 12.40 -24.32 -16.84
C THR A 130 12.49 -23.45 -18.08
N GLN A 131 12.18 -22.16 -17.97
CA GLN A 131 12.17 -21.19 -19.08
C GLN A 131 11.15 -21.57 -20.17
N ASP A 132 9.99 -22.07 -19.74
CA ASP A 132 8.92 -22.53 -20.63
C ASP A 132 8.26 -21.36 -21.39
N LEU A 133 8.66 -21.19 -22.66
CA LEU A 133 8.15 -20.13 -23.52
C LEU A 133 6.69 -20.33 -23.96
N ALA A 134 6.09 -21.50 -23.73
CA ALA A 134 4.69 -21.75 -24.06
C ALA A 134 3.75 -20.84 -23.24
N TRP A 135 4.18 -20.35 -22.07
CA TRP A 135 3.44 -19.34 -21.33
C TRP A 135 3.16 -18.07 -22.16
N LEU A 136 4.01 -17.72 -23.14
CA LEU A 136 3.81 -16.55 -24.00
C LEU A 136 2.89 -16.81 -25.20
N ASP A 137 2.30 -18.00 -25.34
CA ASP A 137 1.49 -18.33 -26.52
C ASP A 137 0.23 -17.47 -26.66
N TRP A 138 -0.25 -16.88 -25.56
CA TRP A 138 -1.36 -15.93 -25.61
C TRP A 138 -1.06 -14.69 -26.46
N THR A 139 0.21 -14.31 -26.67
CA THR A 139 0.54 -13.16 -27.54
C THR A 139 0.39 -13.49 -29.03
N LYS A 140 0.21 -14.75 -29.41
CA LYS A 140 -0.01 -15.12 -30.83
C LYS A 140 -1.35 -14.59 -31.35
N SER A 141 -2.27 -14.27 -30.44
CA SER A 141 -3.61 -13.72 -30.73
C SER A 141 -3.68 -12.24 -30.34
N ALA A 142 -2.91 -11.39 -31.03
CA ALA A 142 -2.77 -9.96 -30.72
C ALA A 142 -4.07 -9.12 -30.83
N ASN A 143 -5.17 -9.71 -31.32
CA ASN A 143 -6.45 -9.04 -31.52
C ASN A 143 -7.31 -8.95 -30.24
N ILE A 144 -6.92 -9.65 -29.17
CA ILE A 144 -7.67 -9.64 -27.90
C ILE A 144 -6.90 -8.81 -26.88
N PRO A 145 -7.45 -7.67 -26.42
CA PRO A 145 -6.82 -6.88 -25.38
C PRO A 145 -6.63 -7.68 -24.09
N TRP A 146 -5.52 -7.45 -23.40
CA TRP A 146 -5.12 -8.26 -22.25
C TRP A 146 -4.70 -7.42 -21.04
N VAL A 147 -4.78 -8.04 -19.87
CA VAL A 147 -4.27 -7.48 -18.61
C VAL A 147 -3.39 -8.50 -17.92
N LEU A 148 -2.13 -8.14 -17.65
CA LEU A 148 -1.22 -8.89 -16.78
C LEU A 148 -1.16 -8.17 -15.44
N PRO A 149 -1.73 -8.71 -14.35
CA PRO A 149 -1.86 -7.97 -13.09
C PRO A 149 -0.55 -7.65 -12.37
N ASP A 150 0.48 -8.48 -12.55
CA ASP A 150 1.73 -8.34 -11.80
C ASP A 150 2.93 -8.96 -12.53
N LEU A 151 3.78 -8.10 -13.10
CA LEU A 151 5.03 -8.48 -13.74
C LEU A 151 6.03 -9.08 -12.74
N GLY A 152 5.95 -8.71 -11.46
CA GLY A 152 6.76 -9.26 -10.35
C GLY A 152 6.62 -10.77 -10.17
N LYS A 153 5.51 -11.33 -10.65
CA LYS A 153 5.20 -12.77 -10.62
C LYS A 153 5.63 -13.53 -11.87
N THR A 154 6.23 -12.86 -12.85
CA THR A 154 6.65 -13.48 -14.13
C THR A 154 8.14 -13.81 -14.18
N TYR A 155 8.85 -13.51 -13.10
CA TYR A 155 10.28 -13.78 -12.97
C TYR A 155 10.63 -14.19 -11.54
N LEU A 156 11.80 -14.79 -11.39
CA LEU A 156 12.41 -15.10 -10.10
C LEU A 156 13.80 -14.48 -10.07
N ARG A 157 14.23 -13.97 -8.90
CA ARG A 157 15.63 -13.53 -8.68
C ARG A 157 16.54 -14.76 -8.63
N HIS A 158 16.68 -15.41 -9.77
CA HIS A 158 17.37 -16.67 -9.98
C HIS A 158 18.04 -16.64 -11.35
N VAL A 159 19.13 -17.39 -11.55
CA VAL A 159 19.94 -17.35 -12.77
C VAL A 159 19.12 -17.69 -14.03
N ARG A 160 18.12 -18.57 -13.88
CA ARG A 160 17.19 -18.98 -14.94
C ARG A 160 15.89 -18.18 -14.97
N GLY A 161 15.67 -17.32 -13.97
CA GLY A 161 14.36 -16.75 -13.66
C GLY A 161 13.94 -15.52 -14.46
N LEU A 162 14.82 -14.97 -15.32
CA LEU A 162 14.54 -13.72 -16.06
C LEU A 162 14.11 -13.94 -17.52
N THR A 163 14.12 -15.17 -18.03
CA THR A 163 13.90 -15.43 -19.46
C THR A 163 12.49 -15.04 -19.92
N LEU A 164 11.46 -15.41 -19.15
CA LEU A 164 10.06 -15.14 -19.53
C LEU A 164 9.75 -13.65 -19.55
N VAL A 165 10.11 -12.91 -18.49
CA VAL A 165 9.91 -11.45 -18.43
C VAL A 165 10.66 -10.73 -19.54
N ARG A 166 11.89 -11.15 -19.88
CA ARG A 166 12.65 -10.58 -20.99
C ARG A 166 11.93 -10.78 -22.32
N LYS A 167 11.47 -12.01 -22.60
CA LYS A 167 10.75 -12.33 -23.84
C LYS A 167 9.38 -11.67 -23.93
N LEU A 168 8.70 -11.46 -22.80
CA LEU A 168 7.49 -10.65 -22.76
C LEU A 168 7.78 -9.20 -23.17
N LEU A 169 8.79 -8.56 -22.55
CA LEU A 169 9.16 -7.19 -22.86
C LEU A 169 9.62 -7.03 -24.33
N ASP A 170 10.35 -8.01 -24.88
CA ASP A 170 10.72 -8.05 -26.31
C ASP A 170 9.46 -7.99 -27.19
N ARG A 171 8.42 -8.79 -26.89
CA ARG A 171 7.16 -8.82 -27.66
C ARG A 171 6.33 -7.56 -27.49
N ILE A 172 6.39 -6.92 -26.32
CA ILE A 172 5.74 -5.62 -26.09
C ILE A 172 6.43 -4.54 -26.93
N ASN A 173 7.76 -4.48 -26.90
CA ASN A 173 8.54 -3.50 -27.67
C ASN A 173 8.42 -3.70 -29.19
N SER A 174 8.27 -4.95 -29.65
CA SER A 174 8.02 -5.25 -31.06
C SER A 174 6.54 -5.12 -31.47
N LYS A 175 5.65 -4.64 -30.58
CA LYS A 175 4.19 -4.58 -30.74
C LYS A 175 3.50 -5.92 -31.03
N ALA A 176 4.22 -7.04 -30.90
CA ALA A 176 3.68 -8.39 -31.12
C ALA A 176 2.73 -8.85 -30.01
N ALA A 177 2.78 -8.21 -28.84
CA ALA A 177 1.86 -8.49 -27.74
C ALA A 177 0.45 -7.92 -27.95
N GLY A 178 0.24 -7.04 -28.95
CA GLY A 178 -1.04 -6.36 -29.14
C GLY A 178 -1.38 -5.37 -28.01
N LEU A 179 -2.65 -5.01 -27.91
CA LEU A 179 -3.15 -4.05 -26.92
C LEU A 179 -3.17 -4.64 -25.51
N GLY A 180 -2.62 -3.96 -24.50
CA GLY A 180 -2.76 -4.45 -23.13
C GLY A 180 -2.35 -3.49 -22.00
N VAL A 181 -2.61 -3.94 -20.77
CA VAL A 181 -2.17 -3.28 -19.54
C VAL A 181 -1.34 -4.25 -18.71
N VAL A 182 -0.19 -3.80 -18.24
CA VAL A 182 0.68 -4.58 -17.36
C VAL A 182 0.88 -3.89 -16.02
N GLY A 183 0.58 -4.59 -14.93
CA GLY A 183 0.93 -4.18 -13.58
C GLY A 183 2.38 -4.50 -13.28
N CYS A 184 3.08 -3.62 -12.57
CA CYS A 184 4.43 -3.89 -12.09
C CYS A 184 4.61 -3.26 -10.72
N ASP A 185 4.99 -4.02 -9.70
CA ASP A 185 5.36 -3.45 -8.40
C ASP A 185 6.58 -2.53 -8.55
N SER A 186 6.65 -1.45 -7.76
CA SER A 186 7.72 -0.46 -7.80
C SER A 186 9.11 -1.06 -7.56
N TRP A 187 9.22 -2.06 -6.66
CA TRP A 187 10.46 -2.75 -6.38
C TRP A 187 10.86 -3.66 -7.55
N ALA A 188 9.88 -4.39 -8.10
CA ALA A 188 10.08 -5.19 -9.30
C ALA A 188 10.56 -4.33 -10.48
N LEU A 189 9.92 -3.18 -10.70
CA LEU A 189 10.28 -2.25 -11.77
C LEU A 189 11.72 -1.71 -11.61
N SER A 190 12.07 -1.23 -10.42
CA SER A 190 13.43 -0.76 -10.12
C SER A 190 14.47 -1.85 -10.37
N TYR A 191 14.22 -3.07 -9.91
CA TYR A 191 15.10 -4.21 -10.12
C TYR A 191 15.22 -4.59 -11.60
N LEU A 192 14.10 -4.75 -12.30
CA LEU A 192 14.10 -5.15 -13.70
C LEU A 192 14.78 -4.09 -14.59
N ARG A 193 14.58 -2.80 -14.34
CA ARG A 193 15.31 -1.71 -15.02
C ARG A 193 16.82 -1.77 -14.78
N ARG A 194 17.24 -2.26 -13.62
CA ARG A 194 18.66 -2.39 -13.27
C ARG A 194 19.34 -3.57 -13.97
N VAL A 195 18.61 -4.68 -14.15
CA VAL A 195 19.20 -5.95 -14.63
C VAL A 195 18.87 -6.29 -16.09
N LEU A 196 17.88 -5.62 -16.70
CA LEU A 196 17.51 -5.84 -18.10
C LEU A 196 17.83 -4.61 -18.96
N PRO A 197 18.60 -4.76 -20.06
CA PRO A 197 18.88 -3.68 -20.99
C PRO A 197 17.76 -3.55 -22.04
N VAL A 198 16.52 -3.37 -21.60
CA VAL A 198 15.35 -3.25 -22.48
C VAL A 198 14.51 -2.03 -22.13
N SER A 199 13.80 -1.48 -23.13
CA SER A 199 12.82 -0.43 -22.89
C SER A 199 11.59 -0.99 -22.19
N PHE A 200 11.04 -0.21 -21.27
CA PHE A 200 9.79 -0.50 -20.57
C PHE A 200 8.67 0.38 -21.14
N PRO A 201 7.42 -0.11 -21.15
CA PRO A 201 6.28 0.71 -21.54
C PRO A 201 6.15 1.98 -20.70
N GLU A 202 5.45 2.97 -21.25
CA GLU A 202 5.05 4.13 -20.47
C GLU A 202 4.29 3.72 -19.21
N ALA A 203 4.78 4.23 -18.09
CA ALA A 203 4.30 3.88 -16.77
C ALA A 203 3.48 5.00 -16.17
N VAL A 204 2.33 4.65 -15.62
CA VAL A 204 1.56 5.50 -14.70
C VAL A 204 1.53 4.89 -13.32
N VAL A 205 1.21 5.68 -12.31
CA VAL A 205 1.09 5.25 -10.92
C VAL A 205 -0.09 5.97 -10.29
N ALA A 206 -0.75 5.35 -9.31
CA ALA A 206 -1.76 6.04 -8.52
C ALA A 206 -1.06 7.13 -7.69
N GLN A 207 -1.52 8.37 -7.80
CA GLN A 207 -0.95 9.49 -7.07
C GLN A 207 -1.10 9.27 -5.56
N ALA A 208 -0.06 9.61 -4.79
CA ALA A 208 -0.08 9.51 -3.35
C ALA A 208 -1.18 10.39 -2.76
N PHE A 209 -1.81 9.93 -1.69
CA PHE A 209 -2.77 10.75 -0.97
C PHE A 209 -2.02 11.71 -0.06
N ASP A 210 -2.31 12.99 -0.20
CA ASP A 210 -1.95 13.98 0.82
C ASP A 210 -2.81 13.80 2.08
N ASP A 211 -2.57 14.63 3.08
CA ASP A 211 -3.29 14.61 4.35
C ASP A 211 -4.80 14.85 4.17
N HIS A 212 -5.19 15.78 3.29
CA HIS A 212 -6.61 16.05 2.99
C HIS A 212 -7.30 14.90 2.27
N ALA A 213 -6.73 14.38 1.18
CA ALA A 213 -7.27 13.24 0.44
C ALA A 213 -7.34 11.99 1.32
N LEU A 214 -6.34 11.76 2.17
CA LEU A 214 -6.32 10.64 3.10
C LEU A 214 -7.39 10.77 4.19
N GLY A 215 -7.55 11.95 4.78
CA GLY A 215 -8.60 12.22 5.77
C GLY A 215 -10.00 11.96 5.21
N ARG A 216 -10.30 12.53 4.02
CA ARG A 216 -11.57 12.30 3.32
C ARG A 216 -11.78 10.84 2.97
N TRP A 217 -10.74 10.17 2.48
CA TRP A 217 -10.82 8.75 2.14
C TRP A 217 -11.14 7.89 3.37
N LEU A 218 -10.51 8.14 4.52
CA LEU A 218 -10.79 7.41 5.76
C LEU A 218 -12.21 7.70 6.29
N GLY A 219 -12.65 8.97 6.24
CA GLY A 219 -14.01 9.37 6.63
C GLY A 219 -15.09 8.67 5.81
N GLN A 220 -15.01 8.75 4.47
CA GLN A 220 -15.94 8.07 3.56
C GLN A 220 -16.01 6.55 3.78
N ARG A 221 -14.95 5.93 4.33
CA ARG A 221 -14.93 4.51 4.65
C ARG A 221 -15.62 4.19 5.96
N ALA A 222 -15.45 5.04 6.97
CA ALA A 222 -16.15 4.91 8.24
C ALA A 222 -17.67 5.01 8.02
N ASP A 223 -18.11 6.00 7.24
CA ASP A 223 -19.53 6.23 6.92
C ASP A 223 -20.18 5.06 6.16
N LYS A 224 -19.40 4.35 5.34
CA LYS A 224 -19.89 3.17 4.59
C LYS A 224 -19.91 1.89 5.45
N GLY A 225 -19.05 1.81 6.48
CA GLY A 225 -18.90 0.61 7.31
C GLY A 225 -19.78 0.60 8.55
N CYS A 226 -20.10 1.78 9.09
CA CYS A 226 -20.96 1.96 10.25
C CYS A 226 -22.20 2.74 9.82
N GLY A 227 -23.40 2.16 10.00
CA GLY A 227 -24.67 2.85 9.70
C GLY A 227 -25.00 3.99 10.67
N GLN A 228 -24.03 4.46 11.45
CA GLN A 228 -24.12 5.51 12.45
C GLN A 228 -22.95 6.47 12.27
N GLN A 229 -23.13 7.73 12.67
CA GLN A 229 -22.08 8.73 12.60
C GLN A 229 -20.97 8.42 13.61
N ILE A 230 -19.74 8.25 13.11
CA ILE A 230 -18.57 7.99 13.97
C ILE A 230 -17.77 9.30 14.15
N ARG A 231 -17.47 9.64 15.40
CA ARG A 231 -16.60 10.76 15.76
C ARG A 231 -15.24 10.23 16.19
N PHE A 232 -14.20 10.56 15.42
CA PHE A 232 -12.82 10.19 15.75
C PHE A 232 -12.16 11.31 16.56
N ARG A 233 -11.76 11.02 17.80
CA ARG A 233 -11.12 11.99 18.70
C ARG A 233 -9.77 11.48 19.20
N GLN A 234 -8.80 12.37 19.35
CA GLN A 234 -7.48 12.01 19.87
C GLN A 234 -7.55 11.77 21.38
N ALA A 235 -6.98 10.68 21.88
CA ALA A 235 -7.18 10.22 23.26
C ALA A 235 -6.56 11.12 24.34
N ASP A 236 -5.53 11.90 24.00
CA ASP A 236 -4.82 12.78 24.96
C ASP A 236 -5.44 14.16 25.12
N ASN A 237 -6.11 14.68 24.09
CA ASN A 237 -6.58 16.07 24.05
C ASN A 237 -8.01 16.25 23.54
N GLY A 238 -8.69 15.17 23.14
CA GLY A 238 -10.09 15.19 22.69
C GLY A 238 -10.33 15.87 21.34
N LYS A 239 -9.29 16.33 20.64
CA LYS A 239 -9.42 17.02 19.34
C LYS A 239 -9.93 16.06 18.28
N ILE A 240 -10.75 16.59 17.38
CA ILE A 240 -11.30 15.84 16.25
C ILE A 240 -10.16 15.49 15.28
N VAL A 241 -10.08 14.21 14.90
CA VAL A 241 -9.03 13.68 14.01
C VAL A 241 -9.47 13.70 12.55
N LEU A 242 -10.73 13.33 12.30
CA LEU A 242 -11.40 13.39 11.00
C LEU A 242 -12.55 14.39 11.09
N PRO A 243 -12.35 15.65 10.63
CA PRO A 243 -13.42 16.64 10.62
C PRO A 243 -14.51 16.25 9.60
N ALA A 244 -15.77 16.60 9.90
CA ALA A 244 -16.91 16.36 9.01
C ALA A 244 -16.96 17.36 7.83
N ASP A 245 -16.31 18.52 7.99
CA ASP A 245 -16.12 19.49 6.93
C ASP A 245 -14.89 19.12 6.10
N ASP A 246 -15.11 18.85 4.81
CA ASP A 246 -14.07 18.46 3.85
C ASP A 246 -13.03 19.57 3.62
N ASP A 247 -13.40 20.84 3.83
CA ASP A 247 -12.52 22.00 3.67
C ASP A 247 -11.73 22.31 4.96
N ALA A 248 -12.01 21.62 6.06
CA ALA A 248 -11.28 21.79 7.29
C ALA A 248 -9.82 21.30 7.15
N LYS A 249 -8.92 22.00 7.86
CA LYS A 249 -7.51 21.61 7.92
C LYS A 249 -7.37 20.19 8.49
N ALA A 250 -6.56 19.36 7.83
CA ALA A 250 -6.26 18.02 8.33
C ALA A 250 -5.64 18.07 9.73
N SER A 251 -6.02 17.12 10.58
CA SER A 251 -5.48 17.02 11.94
C SER A 251 -3.97 16.69 11.91
N ALA A 252 -3.28 16.99 13.02
CA ALA A 252 -1.86 16.67 13.16
C ALA A 252 -1.60 15.17 13.00
N PHE A 253 -2.51 14.32 13.48
CA PHE A 253 -2.43 12.88 13.32
C PHE A 253 -2.50 12.47 11.83
N ILE A 254 -3.45 13.00 11.06
CA ILE A 254 -3.59 12.66 9.63
C ILE A 254 -2.40 13.17 8.81
N ASN A 255 -1.88 14.35 9.15
CA ASN A 255 -0.63 14.86 8.59
C ASN A 255 0.55 13.88 8.79
N GLN A 256 0.71 13.37 10.01
CA GLN A 256 1.76 12.39 10.31
C GLN A 256 1.50 11.04 9.62
N LEU A 257 0.25 10.61 9.57
CA LEU A 257 -0.16 9.38 8.89
C LEU A 257 0.19 9.42 7.41
N ALA A 258 -0.20 10.48 6.69
CA ALA A 258 0.09 10.65 5.27
C ALA A 258 1.59 10.63 5.00
N ALA A 259 2.39 11.37 5.78
CA ALA A 259 3.83 11.40 5.60
C ALA A 259 4.51 10.05 5.88
N ARG A 260 4.08 9.34 6.93
CA ARG A 260 4.70 8.08 7.39
C ARG A 260 4.27 6.88 6.56
N SER A 261 3.09 6.93 5.94
CA SER A 261 2.63 5.95 4.97
C SER A 261 3.07 6.27 3.54
N PHE A 262 3.83 7.35 3.31
CA PHE A 262 4.16 7.88 1.98
C PHE A 262 2.93 8.16 1.11
N GLY A 263 1.79 8.48 1.74
CA GLY A 263 0.51 8.67 1.07
C GLY A 263 -0.06 7.39 0.43
N ILE A 264 0.50 6.21 0.73
CA ILE A 264 0.03 4.92 0.21
C ILE A 264 -1.21 4.50 1.01
N PRO A 265 -2.42 4.47 0.41
CA PRO A 265 -3.65 4.32 1.19
C PRO A 265 -3.75 2.99 1.95
N GLY A 266 -3.21 1.89 1.40
CA GLY A 266 -3.23 0.60 2.09
C GLY A 266 -2.33 0.55 3.32
N ILE A 267 -1.18 1.23 3.29
CA ILE A 267 -0.30 1.36 4.45
C ILE A 267 -0.95 2.27 5.49
N ALA A 268 -1.49 3.42 5.04
CA ALA A 268 -2.20 4.35 5.92
C ALA A 268 -3.37 3.67 6.64
N LEU A 269 -4.18 2.88 5.92
CA LEU A 269 -5.30 2.16 6.51
C LEU A 269 -4.85 1.16 7.58
N GLU A 270 -3.76 0.43 7.35
CA GLU A 270 -3.22 -0.53 8.31
C GLU A 270 -2.65 0.12 9.57
N ILE A 271 -2.05 1.31 9.46
CA ILE A 271 -1.61 2.10 10.61
C ILE A 271 -2.83 2.69 11.34
N TRP A 272 -3.77 3.27 10.60
CA TRP A 272 -5.02 3.84 11.13
C TRP A 272 -5.79 2.83 11.96
N ARG A 273 -6.06 1.64 11.42
CA ARG A 273 -6.80 0.56 12.10
C ARG A 273 -6.21 0.16 13.45
N ARG A 274 -4.90 0.32 13.64
CA ARG A 274 -4.19 0.00 14.90
C ARG A 274 -4.17 1.14 15.90
N ALA A 275 -4.39 2.37 15.45
CA ALA A 275 -4.51 3.52 16.33
C ALA A 275 -5.88 3.62 17.01
N LEU A 276 -6.88 2.86 16.53
CA LEU A 276 -8.25 2.93 17.04
C LEU A 276 -8.40 2.22 18.39
N LYS A 277 -9.01 2.94 19.33
CA LYS A 277 -9.35 2.49 20.68
C LYS A 277 -10.79 2.85 21.04
N ARG A 278 -11.34 2.16 22.04
CA ARG A 278 -12.68 2.41 22.61
C ARG A 278 -12.62 2.40 24.13
N GLU A 279 -13.64 2.93 24.76
CA GLU A 279 -13.85 2.77 26.20
C GLU A 279 -14.38 1.36 26.51
N PRO A 280 -14.07 0.77 27.68
CA PRO A 280 -14.43 -0.61 28.02
C PRO A 280 -15.95 -0.85 28.04
N ASP A 281 -16.72 0.11 28.54
CA ASP A 281 -18.18 0.02 28.71
C ASP A 281 -18.97 0.36 27.44
N GLN A 282 -18.29 0.72 26.34
CA GLN A 282 -18.94 0.84 25.04
C GLN A 282 -19.10 -0.54 24.39
N THR A 283 -20.04 -1.33 24.92
CA THR A 283 -20.71 -2.36 24.13
C THR A 283 -21.57 -1.69 23.08
N ALA A 284 -21.46 -2.12 21.82
CA ALA A 284 -22.21 -1.60 20.68
C ALA A 284 -23.73 -1.93 20.73
N GLY A 285 -24.38 -1.68 21.87
CA GLY A 285 -25.76 -2.07 22.13
C GLY A 285 -26.44 -1.44 23.34
N ASP A 286 -25.75 -0.78 24.26
CA ASP A 286 -26.43 -0.17 25.43
C ASP A 286 -25.67 1.06 25.91
N GLN A 287 -26.17 2.26 25.56
CA GLN A 287 -26.44 3.35 26.51
C GLN A 287 -27.42 4.32 25.84
N ALA A 288 -28.72 4.06 26.03
CA ALA A 288 -29.69 5.14 26.09
C ALA A 288 -29.46 5.86 27.43
N SER A 289 -28.53 6.82 27.45
CA SER A 289 -28.38 7.74 28.58
C SER A 289 -28.98 9.07 28.14
N GLU A 290 -30.01 9.51 28.86
CA GLU A 290 -30.77 10.72 28.60
C GLU A 290 -29.89 11.98 28.76
N THR A 291 -29.12 12.36 27.75
CA THR A 291 -28.70 13.75 27.53
C THR A 291 -28.19 13.98 26.10
N GLU A 292 -28.96 14.78 25.36
CA GLU A 292 -28.74 15.35 24.02
C GLU A 292 -28.98 14.48 22.76
N PRO A 293 -29.51 15.07 21.67
CA PRO A 293 -30.08 14.35 20.51
C PRO A 293 -29.04 14.02 19.42
N ASP A 294 -27.78 13.76 19.78
CA ASP A 294 -26.62 13.63 18.86
C ASP A 294 -25.82 12.33 19.11
N ASP A 295 -26.51 11.18 18.98
CA ASP A 295 -26.05 9.80 19.25
C ASP A 295 -25.01 9.28 18.23
N GLY A 296 -23.84 9.92 18.15
CA GLY A 296 -22.69 9.44 17.38
C GLY A 296 -21.70 8.62 18.22
N ILE A 297 -21.26 7.46 17.72
CA ILE A 297 -20.22 6.63 18.37
C ILE A 297 -18.90 7.40 18.39
N THR A 298 -18.26 7.50 19.56
CA THR A 298 -16.91 8.09 19.66
C THR A 298 -15.86 6.99 19.63
N ILE A 299 -14.93 7.08 18.66
CA ILE A 299 -13.76 6.22 18.59
C ILE A 299 -12.52 7.04 18.90
N TRP A 300 -11.74 6.55 19.85
CA TRP A 300 -10.53 7.20 20.30
C TRP A 300 -9.34 6.82 19.42
N VAL A 301 -8.50 7.79 19.10
CA VAL A 301 -7.28 7.60 18.30
C VAL A 301 -6.08 7.77 19.23
N GLU A 302 -5.25 6.74 19.29
CA GLU A 302 -3.99 6.77 20.03
C GLU A 302 -3.09 7.90 19.49
N PRO A 303 -2.60 8.81 20.35
CA PRO A 303 -1.68 9.86 19.94
C PRO A 303 -0.44 9.24 19.30
N TRP A 304 0.10 9.90 18.29
CA TRP A 304 1.20 9.35 17.50
C TRP A 304 2.43 9.00 18.34
N GLU A 305 2.74 9.84 19.34
CA GLU A 305 3.87 9.68 20.25
C GLU A 305 3.76 8.42 21.13
N LYS A 306 2.54 7.91 21.31
CA LYS A 306 2.25 6.67 22.05
C LYS A 306 2.19 5.43 21.15
N MET A 307 2.14 5.61 19.83
CA MET A 307 2.16 4.48 18.91
C MET A 307 3.54 3.78 18.95
N PRO A 308 3.58 2.43 18.94
CA PRO A 308 4.86 1.71 18.93
C PRO A 308 5.73 2.10 17.75
N SER A 309 6.97 2.48 18.04
CA SER A 309 7.97 2.69 16.99
C SER A 309 8.33 1.34 16.37
N LEU A 310 8.13 1.20 15.06
CA LEU A 310 8.50 0.01 14.32
C LEU A 310 9.94 0.15 13.84
N VAL A 311 10.86 -0.56 14.49
CA VAL A 311 12.27 -0.61 14.11
C VAL A 311 12.63 -2.05 13.78
N VAL A 312 13.25 -2.26 12.62
CA VAL A 312 13.72 -3.60 12.24
C VAL A 312 14.85 -4.00 13.19
N PRO A 313 14.76 -5.16 13.88
CA PRO A 313 15.83 -5.60 14.77
C PRO A 313 17.16 -5.77 14.03
N SER A 314 18.26 -5.32 14.65
CA SER A 314 19.59 -5.32 14.03
C SER A 314 20.29 -6.69 14.04
N ASP A 315 19.75 -7.66 14.79
CA ASP A 315 20.34 -8.98 15.05
C ASP A 315 19.73 -10.11 14.20
N LEU A 316 18.90 -9.79 13.19
CA LEU A 316 18.20 -10.77 12.36
C LEU A 316 19.10 -11.61 11.43
N GLY A 317 20.40 -11.31 11.39
CA GLY A 317 21.40 -12.00 10.57
C GLY A 317 21.30 -11.69 9.08
N PRO A 318 22.25 -12.20 8.26
CA PRO A 318 22.40 -11.81 6.86
C PRO A 318 21.27 -12.30 5.93
N ALA A 319 20.51 -13.32 6.34
CA ALA A 319 19.40 -13.84 5.54
C ALA A 319 18.16 -12.93 5.56
N ALA A 320 18.00 -12.11 6.61
CA ALA A 320 16.84 -11.26 6.79
C ALA A 320 16.69 -10.17 5.72
N PRO A 321 17.71 -9.33 5.43
CA PRO A 321 17.60 -8.34 4.38
C PRO A 321 17.37 -8.96 2.99
N LEU A 322 18.01 -10.11 2.69
CA LEU A 322 17.76 -10.83 1.43
C LEU A 322 16.31 -11.34 1.34
N LEU A 323 15.76 -11.89 2.42
CA LEU A 323 14.39 -12.37 2.44
C LEU A 323 13.40 -11.22 2.26
N MET A 324 13.55 -10.14 3.02
CA MET A 324 12.69 -8.95 2.91
C MET A 324 12.74 -8.35 1.51
N HIS A 325 13.95 -8.23 0.93
CA HIS A 325 14.13 -7.75 -0.43
C HIS A 325 13.42 -8.64 -1.45
N SER A 326 13.63 -9.96 -1.39
CA SER A 326 12.97 -10.92 -2.28
C SER A 326 11.45 -10.86 -2.18
N LEU A 327 10.89 -10.72 -0.98
CA LEU A 327 9.44 -10.56 -0.80
C LEU A 327 8.90 -9.29 -1.44
N LEU A 328 9.65 -8.18 -1.41
CA LEU A 328 9.26 -6.92 -2.06
C LEU A 328 9.38 -7.03 -3.58
N LEU A 329 10.48 -7.57 -4.11
CA LEU A 329 10.71 -7.75 -5.55
C LEU A 329 9.62 -8.57 -6.25
N HIS A 330 9.03 -9.53 -5.53
CA HIS A 330 8.04 -10.45 -6.05
C HIS A 330 6.61 -10.14 -5.58
N ASN A 331 6.40 -9.03 -4.85
CA ASN A 331 5.12 -8.68 -4.25
C ASN A 331 4.51 -9.87 -3.47
N GLY A 332 5.38 -10.56 -2.73
CA GLY A 332 5.10 -11.78 -1.98
C GLY A 332 5.54 -13.07 -2.67
N LEU A 333 5.74 -14.12 -1.88
CA LEU A 333 6.17 -15.43 -2.37
C LEU A 333 5.52 -16.55 -1.55
N PRO A 334 5.18 -17.71 -2.16
CA PRO A 334 4.95 -18.94 -1.41
C PRO A 334 6.14 -19.24 -0.49
N ARG A 335 5.87 -19.86 0.67
CA ARG A 335 6.90 -20.15 1.68
C ARG A 335 8.08 -20.95 1.12
N ASP A 336 7.80 -22.02 0.40
CA ASP A 336 8.83 -22.93 -0.11
C ASP A 336 9.70 -22.22 -1.16
N LEU A 337 9.06 -21.46 -2.06
CA LEU A 337 9.76 -20.66 -3.06
C LEU A 337 10.61 -19.55 -2.42
N ALA A 338 10.12 -18.91 -1.36
CA ALA A 338 10.92 -17.94 -0.61
C ALA A 338 12.17 -18.60 -0.03
N ALA A 339 12.09 -19.83 0.49
CA ALA A 339 13.25 -20.56 0.99
C ALA A 339 14.25 -20.91 -0.12
N ASP A 340 13.76 -21.36 -1.27
CA ASP A 340 14.57 -21.83 -2.40
C ASP A 340 15.33 -20.71 -3.13
N LEU A 341 14.83 -19.47 -3.07
CA LEU A 341 15.45 -18.33 -3.74
C LEU A 341 16.65 -17.75 -2.99
N LEU A 342 16.82 -18.11 -1.73
CA LEU A 342 17.88 -17.56 -0.89
C LEU A 342 19.15 -18.43 -0.97
N PRO A 343 20.35 -17.84 -0.96
CA PRO A 343 21.61 -18.56 -0.94
C PRO A 343 21.98 -19.06 0.47
N PHE A 344 20.99 -19.52 1.24
CA PHE A 344 21.16 -19.99 2.61
C PHE A 344 20.53 -21.38 2.79
N SER A 345 20.93 -22.08 3.85
CA SER A 345 20.33 -23.39 4.16
C SER A 345 18.85 -23.24 4.54
N ALA A 346 18.05 -24.28 4.28
CA ALA A 346 16.64 -24.30 4.64
C ALA A 346 16.41 -24.02 6.15
N THR A 347 17.29 -24.54 7.01
CA THR A 347 17.25 -24.27 8.46
C THR A 347 17.49 -22.80 8.78
N GLN A 348 18.49 -22.17 8.15
CA GLN A 348 18.78 -20.75 8.38
C GLN A 348 17.63 -19.87 7.89
N THR A 349 17.14 -20.11 6.67
CA THR A 349 16.01 -19.36 6.12
C THR A 349 14.74 -19.57 6.95
N GLY A 350 14.49 -20.78 7.43
CA GLY A 350 13.37 -21.09 8.31
C GLY A 350 13.43 -20.33 9.64
N ARG A 351 14.59 -20.26 10.28
CA ARG A 351 14.80 -19.47 11.51
C ARG A 351 14.59 -17.98 11.30
N THR A 352 15.14 -17.43 10.22
CA THR A 352 14.96 -16.02 9.86
C THR A 352 13.49 -15.71 9.58
N LEU A 353 12.81 -16.56 8.83
CA LEU A 353 11.38 -16.39 8.54
C LEU A 353 10.55 -16.43 9.82
N LEU A 354 10.83 -17.35 10.74
CA LEU A 354 10.16 -17.40 12.04
C LEU A 354 10.37 -16.09 12.82
N ALA A 355 11.61 -15.61 12.95
CA ALA A 355 11.91 -14.36 13.65
C ALA A 355 11.19 -13.14 13.04
N LEU A 356 11.15 -13.06 11.70
CA LEU A 356 10.43 -12.00 11.00
C LEU A 356 8.90 -12.09 11.16
N THR A 357 8.36 -13.30 11.22
CA THR A 357 6.93 -13.53 11.48
C THR A 357 6.56 -13.20 12.92
N ASP A 358 7.37 -13.61 13.89
CA ASP A 358 7.16 -13.32 15.32
C ASP A 358 7.23 -11.81 15.60
N ALA A 359 8.12 -11.08 14.91
CA ALA A 359 8.18 -9.63 14.94
C ALA A 359 7.00 -8.95 14.19
N GLY A 360 6.20 -9.72 13.44
CA GLY A 360 5.11 -9.23 12.61
C GLY A 360 5.57 -8.49 11.34
N ILE A 361 6.87 -8.53 11.00
CA ILE A 361 7.45 -7.91 9.80
C ILE A 361 6.95 -8.64 8.55
N VAL A 362 6.87 -9.97 8.62
CA VAL A 362 6.35 -10.83 7.55
C VAL A 362 5.04 -11.46 7.98
N GLN A 363 4.04 -11.41 7.11
CA GLN A 363 2.73 -12.02 7.31
C GLN A 363 2.37 -12.92 6.13
N THR A 364 1.52 -13.92 6.37
CA THR A 364 0.91 -14.71 5.30
C THR A 364 -0.41 -14.10 4.87
N HIS A 365 -0.54 -13.78 3.59
CA HIS A 365 -1.76 -13.24 3.01
C HIS A 365 -2.10 -14.02 1.73
N GLN A 366 -3.27 -14.68 1.71
CA GLN A 366 -3.72 -15.51 0.58
C GLN A 366 -2.69 -16.58 0.16
N GLY A 367 -2.02 -17.21 1.14
CA GLY A 367 -1.03 -18.27 0.88
C GLY A 367 0.37 -17.78 0.54
N GLU A 368 0.59 -16.47 0.42
CA GLU A 368 1.90 -15.88 0.15
C GLU A 368 2.46 -15.16 1.38
N LEU A 369 3.76 -15.32 1.63
CA LEU A 369 4.52 -14.48 2.54
C LEU A 369 4.66 -13.09 1.94
N LYS A 370 4.38 -12.05 2.72
CA LYS A 370 4.52 -10.63 2.33
C LYS A 370 5.08 -9.81 3.48
N ILE A 371 5.77 -8.72 3.15
CA ILE A 371 6.05 -7.67 4.13
C ILE A 371 4.73 -7.08 4.59
N SER A 372 4.51 -7.01 5.90
CA SER A 372 3.33 -6.39 6.47
C SER A 372 3.30 -4.91 6.10
N ALA A 373 2.17 -4.40 5.63
CA ALA A 373 2.06 -3.04 5.11
C ALA A 373 2.51 -1.98 6.13
N ARG A 374 2.21 -2.17 7.41
CA ARG A 374 2.63 -1.27 8.49
C ARG A 374 4.15 -1.21 8.67
N TRP A 375 4.84 -2.31 8.38
CA TRP A 375 6.29 -2.46 8.53
C TRP A 375 7.04 -1.95 7.31
N TYR A 376 6.35 -1.74 6.19
CA TYR A 376 6.97 -1.32 4.93
C TYR A 376 7.88 -0.09 5.07
N PRO A 377 7.48 1.03 5.72
CA PRO A 377 8.36 2.19 5.87
C PRO A 377 9.70 1.86 6.56
N SER A 378 9.64 1.08 7.64
CA SER A 378 10.81 0.69 8.43
C SER A 378 11.69 -0.32 7.68
N VAL A 379 11.07 -1.30 7.00
CA VAL A 379 11.78 -2.27 6.16
C VAL A 379 12.48 -1.58 5.00
N ARG A 380 11.81 -0.63 4.34
CA ARG A 380 12.41 0.15 3.25
C ARG A 380 13.61 0.96 3.73
N ALA A 381 13.47 1.67 4.85
CA ALA A 381 14.56 2.45 5.44
C ALA A 381 15.76 1.56 5.83
N TYR A 382 15.47 0.40 6.42
CA TYR A 382 16.48 -0.60 6.78
C TYR A 382 17.22 -1.13 5.55
N LEU A 383 16.49 -1.60 4.52
CA LEU A 383 17.09 -2.10 3.28
C LEU A 383 17.94 -1.04 2.57
N ASN A 384 17.48 0.22 2.54
CA ASN A 384 18.27 1.32 2.00
C ASN A 384 19.57 1.55 2.79
N GLY A 385 19.49 1.51 4.13
CA GLY A 385 20.66 1.62 5.01
C GLY A 385 21.68 0.50 4.80
N GLU A 386 21.20 -0.71 4.50
CA GLU A 386 22.01 -1.89 4.15
C GLU A 386 22.51 -1.87 2.69
N GLY A 387 22.23 -0.80 1.92
CA GLY A 387 22.72 -0.63 0.54
C GLY A 387 21.96 -1.44 -0.52
N TYR A 388 20.75 -1.94 -0.22
CA TYR A 388 19.92 -2.62 -1.20
C TYR A 388 19.28 -1.63 -2.18
N LEU A 389 19.02 -2.12 -3.39
CA LEU A 389 18.23 -1.39 -4.38
C LEU A 389 16.79 -1.24 -3.89
N THR A 390 16.36 0.00 -3.64
CA THR A 390 14.98 0.35 -3.28
C THR A 390 14.21 0.91 -4.48
N ASP A 391 12.89 1.06 -4.31
CA ASP A 391 12.08 1.85 -5.20
C ASP A 391 12.29 3.37 -4.99
N GLN A 392 11.80 4.17 -5.94
CA GLN A 392 12.01 5.63 -5.99
C GLN A 392 10.94 6.43 -5.21
N PHE A 393 10.02 5.75 -4.52
CA PHE A 393 8.80 6.35 -3.95
C PHE A 393 8.93 6.77 -2.49
#